data_AF-A0A922I0X8-F1
#
_entry.id   AF-A0A922I0X8-F1
#
_cell.length_a   1.000
_cell.length_b   1.000
_cell.length_c   1.000
_cell.angle_alpha   90.00
_cell.angle_beta   90.00
_cell.angle_gamma   90.00
#
_symmetry.space_group_name_H-M   'P 1'
#
loop_
_entity.id
_entity.type
_entity.pdbx_description
1 polymer ?
#
loop_
_entity_poly.entity_id
_entity_poly.type
_entity_poly.pdbx_seq_one_letter_code
_entity_poly.pdbx_strand_id
1 'polypeptide(L)'
;MQPSNDYDSGLNDNQDLWQDNDWFYKQQQQQPHQFDGRLYVGYVFANSHPQRHLTSKWYISLDEYQWNRYPPYVTGGCFLVNNQTVIDLYYASLYSQPFKYDDVYLGILAYRMRINLIDNKQQMYFYPLEYDGKKYSTIIGSHGFHDPKFLWQVWNEQKSFGNA
;
A
#
# COMPACT_ATOMS: atom_id res chain seq x y z
N MET A 1 18.37 53.22 -15.97
CA MET A 1 17.55 52.84 -14.80
C MET A 1 16.36 52.06 -15.33
N GLN A 2 16.36 50.75 -15.18
CA GLN A 2 15.19 49.92 -15.48
C GLN A 2 14.32 49.83 -14.21
N PRO A 3 12.99 49.94 -14.29
CA PRO A 3 12.13 49.49 -13.21
C PRO A 3 11.94 47.97 -13.29
N SER A 4 11.92 47.37 -12.10
CA SER A 4 11.82 45.96 -11.79
C SER A 4 10.51 45.31 -12.23
N ASN A 5 10.63 44.08 -12.75
CA ASN A 5 9.54 43.12 -12.88
C ASN A 5 9.26 42.49 -11.51
N ASP A 6 8.08 42.73 -10.94
CA ASP A 6 7.49 41.85 -9.93
C ASP A 6 6.27 41.18 -10.55
N TYR A 7 6.49 40.01 -11.16
CA TYR A 7 5.42 39.05 -11.38
C TYR A 7 5.43 38.09 -10.20
N ASP A 8 4.46 38.30 -9.33
CA ASP A 8 3.99 37.40 -8.28
C ASP A 8 3.82 35.98 -8.86
N SER A 9 4.79 35.11 -8.58
CA SER A 9 4.71 33.69 -8.88
C SER A 9 3.80 33.04 -7.85
N GLY A 10 2.52 32.95 -8.21
CA GLY A 10 1.52 32.18 -7.48
C GLY A 10 2.07 30.81 -7.07
N LEU A 11 2.07 30.61 -5.76
CA LEU A 11 2.26 29.39 -5.00
C LEU A 11 1.92 28.12 -5.80
N ASN A 12 2.96 27.40 -6.22
CA ASN A 12 2.84 26.04 -6.74
C ASN A 12 3.08 25.06 -5.57
N ASP A 13 2.15 25.06 -4.60
CA ASP A 13 2.22 24.33 -3.32
C ASP A 13 2.36 22.80 -3.45
N ASN A 14 2.37 22.26 -4.68
CA ASN A 14 2.46 20.83 -4.96
C ASN A 14 3.84 20.36 -5.43
N GLN A 15 4.81 21.24 -5.68
CA GLN A 15 6.13 20.83 -6.23
C GLN A 15 7.24 20.73 -5.17
N ASP A 16 7.12 21.44 -4.05
CA ASP A 16 8.17 21.47 -3.01
C ASP A 16 8.08 20.35 -1.97
N LEU A 17 6.93 19.67 -1.86
CA LEU A 17 6.76 18.59 -0.87
C LEU A 17 7.44 17.25 -1.25
N TRP A 18 8.02 17.14 -2.45
CA TRP A 18 8.37 15.84 -3.03
C TRP A 18 9.81 15.71 -3.56
N GLN A 19 10.65 16.73 -3.36
CA GLN A 19 12.01 16.75 -3.92
C GLN A 19 13.06 16.04 -3.06
N ASP A 20 12.84 15.92 -1.74
CA ASP A 20 13.74 15.21 -0.81
C ASP A 20 12.97 14.23 0.08
N ASN A 21 12.63 13.04 -0.44
CA ASN A 21 11.71 12.11 0.23
C ASN A 21 12.34 11.27 1.36
N ASP A 22 13.63 11.39 1.64
CA ASP A 22 14.28 10.52 2.63
C ASP A 22 13.95 10.92 4.08
N TRP A 23 13.68 12.21 4.33
CA TRP A 23 13.36 12.70 5.67
C TRP A 23 11.87 12.57 6.02
N PHE A 24 10.95 12.79 5.06
CA PHE A 24 9.51 12.60 5.26
C PHE A 24 9.17 11.13 5.57
N TYR A 25 9.84 10.18 4.91
CA TYR A 25 9.75 8.75 5.24
C TYR A 25 10.15 8.44 6.68
N LYS A 26 11.24 9.06 7.15
CA LYS A 26 11.74 8.88 8.52
C LYS A 26 10.76 9.48 9.54
N GLN A 27 10.11 10.58 9.20
CA GLN A 27 9.13 11.22 10.08
C GLN A 27 7.88 10.34 10.30
N GLN A 28 7.43 9.63 9.26
CA GLN A 28 6.27 8.74 9.37
C GLN A 28 6.56 7.53 10.28
N GLN A 29 7.79 7.03 10.34
CA GLN A 29 8.18 5.93 11.23
C GLN A 29 8.31 6.35 12.71
N GLN A 30 8.42 7.65 13.02
CA GLN A 30 8.76 8.15 14.36
C GLN A 30 7.54 8.51 15.22
N GLN A 31 6.33 8.58 14.66
CA GLN A 31 5.15 8.92 15.46
C GLN A 31 4.69 7.70 16.28
N PRO A 32 4.35 7.82 17.57
CA PRO A 32 3.59 6.78 18.26
C PRO A 32 2.16 6.77 17.68
N HIS A 33 1.82 5.73 16.93
CA HIS A 33 0.56 5.68 16.18
C HIS A 33 -0.61 5.36 17.11
N GLN A 34 -1.24 6.41 17.66
CA GLN A 34 -2.53 6.27 18.30
C GLN A 34 -3.58 5.91 17.24
N PHE A 35 -4.46 4.96 17.55
CA PHE A 35 -5.56 4.61 16.66
C PHE A 35 -6.49 5.82 16.49
N ASP A 36 -6.60 6.30 15.26
CA ASP A 36 -7.35 7.51 14.88
C ASP A 36 -8.75 7.19 14.31
N GLY A 37 -9.20 5.94 14.48
CA GLY A 37 -10.46 5.47 13.93
C GLY A 37 -10.35 4.87 12.52
N ARG A 38 -9.19 4.93 11.86
CA ARG A 38 -8.98 4.38 10.52
C ARG A 38 -8.25 3.05 10.60
N LEU A 39 -8.81 2.04 9.92
CA LEU A 39 -8.23 0.71 9.83
C LEU A 39 -7.78 0.47 8.40
N TYR A 40 -6.51 0.19 8.19
CA TYR A 40 -5.97 -0.32 6.93
C TYR A 40 -4.85 -1.32 7.23
N VAL A 41 -5.18 -2.61 7.19
CA VAL A 41 -4.31 -3.70 7.65
C VAL A 41 -3.99 -4.63 6.48
N GLY A 42 -2.75 -5.07 6.39
CA GLY A 42 -2.39 -6.23 5.57
C GLY A 42 -0.89 -6.45 5.51
N TYR A 43 -0.43 -7.11 4.44
CA TYR A 43 1.00 -7.26 4.20
C TYR A 43 1.57 -5.93 3.65
N VAL A 44 2.35 -5.19 4.44
CA VAL A 44 2.83 -3.86 4.05
C VAL A 44 4.20 -3.94 3.38
N PHE A 45 4.30 -3.43 2.16
CA PHE A 45 5.58 -3.10 1.53
C PHE A 45 5.98 -1.67 1.89
N ALA A 46 6.83 -1.54 2.90
CA ALA A 46 7.26 -0.22 3.41
C ALA A 46 8.32 0.46 2.54
N ASN A 47 9.17 -0.30 1.84
CA ASN A 47 10.37 0.21 1.17
C ASN A 47 10.49 -0.27 -0.28
N SER A 48 9.37 -0.36 -1.00
CA SER A 48 9.34 -0.79 -2.40
C SER A 48 9.77 0.31 -3.37
N HIS A 49 10.33 -0.11 -4.51
CA HIS A 49 10.80 0.76 -5.58
C HIS A 49 10.08 0.47 -6.89
N PRO A 50 9.83 1.49 -7.73
CA PRO A 50 9.36 1.25 -9.10
C PRO A 50 10.38 0.45 -9.90
N GLN A 51 9.92 -0.57 -10.60
CA GLN A 51 10.78 -1.39 -11.45
C GLN A 51 11.11 -0.62 -12.73
N ARG A 52 12.39 -0.34 -12.97
CA ARG A 52 12.86 0.46 -14.13
C ARG A 52 13.40 -0.38 -15.28
N HIS A 53 13.35 -1.71 -15.17
CA HIS A 53 13.76 -2.62 -16.22
C HIS A 53 12.61 -2.84 -17.20
N LEU A 54 12.81 -2.54 -18.49
CA LEU A 54 11.79 -2.62 -19.55
C LEU A 54 11.16 -4.01 -19.70
N THR A 55 11.88 -5.07 -19.33
CA THR A 55 11.39 -6.46 -19.39
C THR A 55 10.53 -6.86 -18.19
N SER A 56 10.44 -6.01 -17.16
CA SER A 56 9.61 -6.27 -15.99
C SER A 56 8.14 -6.07 -16.35
N LYS A 57 7.28 -7.03 -16.00
CA LYS A 57 5.82 -6.82 -16.04
C LYS A 57 5.36 -5.65 -15.18
N TRP A 58 6.20 -5.25 -14.23
CA TRP A 58 5.96 -4.14 -13.31
C TRP A 58 6.67 -2.85 -13.72
N TYR A 59 7.16 -2.74 -14.96
CA TYR A 59 7.92 -1.59 -15.45
C TYR A 59 7.15 -0.26 -15.29
N ILE A 60 7.86 0.77 -14.81
CA ILE A 60 7.38 2.16 -14.77
C ILE A 60 8.49 3.09 -15.28
N SER A 61 8.15 4.02 -16.19
CA SER A 61 9.07 5.06 -16.67
C SER A 61 9.19 6.23 -15.68
N LEU A 62 10.25 7.02 -15.77
CA LEU A 62 10.38 8.23 -14.95
C LEU A 62 9.28 9.25 -15.26
N ASP A 63 8.79 9.29 -16.50
CA ASP A 63 7.69 10.18 -16.90
C ASP A 63 6.36 9.80 -16.21
N GLU A 64 6.11 8.51 -16.02
CA GLU A 64 4.91 8.03 -15.34
C GLU A 64 4.99 8.16 -13.82
N TYR A 65 6.19 7.95 -13.26
CA TYR A 65 6.45 8.12 -11.84
C TYR A 65 7.90 8.56 -11.66
N GLN A 66 8.12 9.84 -11.34
CA GLN A 66 9.47 10.42 -11.28
C GLN A 66 10.29 9.99 -10.06
N TRP A 67 9.64 9.48 -9.01
CA TRP A 67 10.31 9.20 -7.75
C TRP A 67 10.93 7.80 -7.69
N ASN A 68 11.92 7.66 -6.81
CA ASN A 68 12.65 6.39 -6.65
C ASN A 68 11.97 5.38 -5.72
N ARG A 69 10.96 5.79 -4.94
CA ARG A 69 10.27 4.95 -3.95
C ARG A 69 8.76 5.15 -4.06
N TYR A 70 7.99 4.08 -3.92
CA TYR A 70 6.55 4.18 -3.69
C TYR A 70 6.25 4.37 -2.22
N PRO A 71 5.26 5.20 -1.83
CA PRO A 71 4.78 5.26 -0.46
C PRO A 71 4.44 3.85 0.06
N PRO A 72 4.51 3.60 1.38
CA PRO A 72 4.09 2.32 1.93
C PRO A 72 2.70 1.94 1.42
N TYR A 73 2.52 0.67 1.05
CA TYR A 73 1.24 0.16 0.59
C TYR A 73 0.98 -1.27 1.05
N VAL A 74 -0.29 -1.65 1.10
CA VAL A 74 -0.75 -3.01 1.39
C VAL A 74 -0.90 -3.79 0.09
N THR A 75 -0.34 -4.99 -0.01
CA THR A 75 -0.38 -5.79 -1.26
C THR A 75 -1.78 -6.24 -1.66
N GLY A 76 -2.04 -6.35 -2.97
CA GLY A 76 -3.33 -6.75 -3.55
C GLY A 76 -3.79 -8.22 -3.33
N GLY A 77 -3.32 -8.90 -2.30
CA GLY A 77 -3.73 -10.28 -1.98
C GLY A 77 -4.86 -10.36 -0.94
N CYS A 78 -4.64 -9.75 0.23
CA CYS A 78 -5.60 -9.73 1.33
C CYS A 78 -5.34 -8.48 2.17
N PHE A 79 -6.39 -7.74 2.48
CA PHE A 79 -6.33 -6.59 3.36
C PHE A 79 -7.67 -6.40 4.09
N LEU A 80 -7.62 -5.73 5.24
CA LEU A 80 -8.79 -5.33 6.00
C LEU A 80 -8.85 -3.81 6.08
N VAL A 81 -10.01 -3.25 5.77
CA VAL A 81 -10.30 -1.82 5.86
C VAL A 81 -11.64 -1.62 6.54
N ASN A 82 -11.78 -0.53 7.30
CA ASN A 82 -13.08 -0.14 7.83
C ASN A 82 -13.74 0.93 6.93
N ASN A 83 -15.02 1.19 7.19
CA ASN A 83 -15.82 2.11 6.39
C ASN A 83 -15.21 3.52 6.31
N GLN A 84 -14.67 4.03 7.42
CA GLN A 84 -14.06 5.36 7.45
C GLN A 84 -12.85 5.43 6.50
N THR A 85 -11.95 4.44 6.55
CA THR A 85 -10.81 4.36 5.62
C THR A 85 -11.28 4.30 4.17
N VAL A 86 -12.31 3.52 3.86
CA VAL A 86 -12.83 3.41 2.48
C VAL A 86 -13.38 4.74 1.97
N ILE A 87 -14.10 5.49 2.80
CA ILE A 87 -14.63 6.81 2.46
C ILE A 87 -13.47 7.79 2.20
N ASP A 88 -12.44 7.79 3.06
CA ASP A 88 -11.28 8.66 2.91
C ASP A 88 -10.49 8.34 1.62
N LEU A 89 -10.27 7.04 1.33
CA LEU A 89 -9.64 6.61 0.09
C LEU A 89 -10.49 6.99 -1.13
N TYR A 90 -11.82 6.86 -1.05
CA TYR A 90 -12.72 7.30 -2.12
C TYR A 90 -12.56 8.79 -2.40
N TYR A 91 -12.62 9.66 -1.37
CA TYR A 91 -12.42 11.09 -1.58
C TYR A 91 -11.02 11.41 -2.12
N ALA A 92 -9.97 10.75 -1.62
CA ALA A 92 -8.62 10.92 -2.15
C ALA A 92 -8.53 10.56 -3.64
N SER A 93 -9.26 9.52 -4.07
CA SER A 93 -9.26 9.05 -5.47
C SER A 93 -9.83 10.10 -6.43
N LEU A 94 -10.83 10.88 -6.01
CA LEU A 94 -11.44 11.94 -6.83
C LEU A 94 -10.45 13.07 -7.18
N TYR A 95 -9.40 13.25 -6.38
CA TYR A 95 -8.40 14.32 -6.54
C TYR A 95 -6.99 13.77 -6.86
N SER A 96 -6.88 12.51 -7.25
CA SER A 96 -5.59 11.86 -7.54
C SER A 96 -5.62 11.26 -8.93
N GLN A 97 -4.55 11.48 -9.70
CA GLN A 97 -4.32 10.82 -10.99
C GLN A 97 -4.38 9.30 -10.78
N PRO A 98 -5.20 8.56 -11.54
CA PRO A 98 -5.22 7.10 -11.48
C PRO A 98 -3.84 6.51 -11.74
N PHE A 99 -3.50 5.44 -11.05
CA PHE A 99 -2.23 4.75 -11.19
C PHE A 99 -2.47 3.27 -11.53
N LYS A 100 -1.61 2.71 -12.39
CA LYS A 100 -1.89 1.41 -13.03
C LYS A 100 -1.80 0.19 -12.12
N TYR A 101 -1.10 0.31 -11.00
CA TYR A 101 -1.05 -0.74 -9.96
C TYR A 101 -1.98 -0.32 -8.84
N ASP A 102 -3.01 -1.11 -8.60
CA ASP A 102 -4.07 -0.85 -7.65
C ASP A 102 -3.57 -0.78 -6.20
N ASP A 103 -2.71 -1.72 -5.80
CA ASP A 103 -2.09 -1.72 -4.47
C ASP A 103 -1.21 -0.49 -4.22
N VAL A 104 -0.36 -0.13 -5.19
CA VAL A 104 0.42 1.10 -5.15
C VAL A 104 -0.47 2.34 -5.17
N TYR A 105 -1.52 2.36 -5.99
CA TYR A 105 -2.47 3.47 -6.08
C TYR A 105 -3.14 3.71 -4.73
N LEU A 106 -3.69 2.66 -4.12
CA LEU A 106 -4.29 2.75 -2.79
C LEU A 106 -3.27 3.19 -1.72
N GLY A 107 -2.00 2.80 -1.85
CA GLY A 107 -0.91 3.32 -1.03
C GLY A 107 -0.66 4.83 -1.20
N ILE A 108 -0.68 5.32 -2.44
CA ILE A 108 -0.60 6.75 -2.75
C ILE A 108 -1.79 7.51 -2.13
N LEU A 109 -3.01 6.98 -2.26
CA LEU A 109 -4.20 7.57 -1.67
C LEU A 109 -4.11 7.60 -0.13
N ALA A 110 -3.73 6.48 0.48
CA ALA A 110 -3.53 6.37 1.92
C ALA A 110 -2.49 7.36 2.43
N TYR A 111 -1.38 7.50 1.70
CA TYR A 111 -0.34 8.47 2.00
C TYR A 111 -0.86 9.91 1.98
N ARG A 112 -1.61 10.29 0.93
CA ARG A 112 -2.21 11.63 0.81
C ARG A 112 -3.17 11.94 1.96
N MET A 113 -3.92 10.95 2.43
CA MET A 113 -4.85 11.08 3.56
C MET A 113 -4.19 10.90 4.92
N ARG A 114 -2.87 10.66 4.98
CA ARG A 114 -2.12 10.35 6.19
C ARG A 114 -2.76 9.18 6.96
N ILE A 115 -3.20 8.15 6.23
CA ILE A 115 -3.74 6.92 6.80
C ILE A 115 -2.55 6.05 7.22
N ASN A 116 -2.58 5.58 8.46
CA ASN A 116 -1.57 4.68 8.98
C ASN A 116 -1.85 3.26 8.49
N LEU A 117 -0.84 2.64 7.87
CA LEU A 117 -0.90 1.24 7.48
C LEU A 117 -0.46 0.35 8.64
N ILE A 118 -1.22 -0.72 8.88
CA ILE A 118 -0.92 -1.69 9.93
C ILE A 118 -0.38 -2.95 9.26
N ASP A 119 0.89 -3.23 9.51
CA ASP A 119 1.57 -4.40 8.97
C ASP A 119 1.20 -5.65 9.77
N ASN A 120 0.56 -6.62 9.12
CA ASN A 120 0.13 -7.89 9.70
C ASN A 120 0.69 -9.09 8.91
N LYS A 121 2.01 -9.10 8.71
CA LYS A 121 2.70 -10.20 7.99
C LYS A 121 2.62 -11.55 8.70
N GLN A 122 2.27 -11.56 9.99
CA GLN A 122 2.14 -12.80 10.76
C GLN A 122 0.84 -13.54 10.45
N GLN A 123 -0.19 -12.87 9.92
CA GLN A 123 -1.49 -13.48 9.63
C GLN A 123 -1.95 -13.31 8.19
N MET A 124 -1.38 -12.37 7.44
CA MET A 124 -1.70 -12.15 6.03
C MET A 124 -0.43 -12.34 5.20
N TYR A 125 -0.36 -13.44 4.46
CA TYR A 125 0.83 -13.85 3.73
C TYR A 125 0.73 -13.51 2.24
N PHE A 126 1.64 -12.66 1.77
CA PHE A 126 1.81 -12.35 0.35
C PHE A 126 2.56 -13.45 -0.41
N TYR A 127 3.51 -14.12 0.24
CA TYR A 127 4.23 -15.24 -0.35
C TYR A 127 3.51 -16.56 -0.05
N PRO A 128 3.63 -17.58 -0.93
CA PRO A 128 3.09 -18.90 -0.67
C PRO A 128 3.56 -19.42 0.69
N LEU A 129 2.62 -19.80 1.54
CA LEU A 129 2.89 -20.46 2.80
C LEU A 129 2.62 -21.95 2.62
N GLU A 130 3.62 -22.78 2.89
CA GLU A 130 3.42 -24.23 2.91
C GLU A 130 2.30 -24.59 3.89
N TYR A 131 1.38 -25.43 3.44
CA TYR A 131 0.22 -25.77 4.25
C TYR A 131 0.62 -26.55 5.49
N ASP A 132 0.16 -26.07 6.64
CA ASP A 132 0.33 -26.68 7.95
C ASP A 132 -0.96 -26.42 8.74
N GLY A 133 -1.60 -27.50 9.21
CA GLY A 133 -2.91 -27.44 9.83
C GLY A 133 -2.98 -26.45 11.02
N LYS A 134 -1.92 -26.39 11.83
CA LYS A 134 -1.87 -25.52 13.02
C LYS A 134 -1.55 -24.08 12.64
N LYS A 135 -0.62 -23.82 11.73
CA LYS A 135 -0.31 -22.45 11.29
C LYS A 135 -1.55 -21.80 10.67
N TYR A 136 -2.24 -22.54 9.80
CA TYR A 136 -3.43 -22.07 9.10
C TYR A 136 -4.61 -21.77 10.02
N SER A 137 -4.61 -22.28 11.26
CA SER A 137 -5.65 -21.94 12.26
C SER A 137 -5.66 -20.47 12.70
N THR A 138 -4.58 -19.73 12.45
CA THR A 138 -4.40 -18.35 12.93
C THR A 138 -4.21 -17.30 11.83
N ILE A 139 -4.10 -17.75 10.58
CA ILE A 139 -3.93 -16.84 9.44
C ILE A 139 -5.28 -16.35 8.95
N ILE A 140 -5.30 -15.11 8.44
CA ILE A 140 -6.46 -14.50 7.82
C ILE A 140 -6.44 -14.75 6.30
N GLY A 141 -5.25 -14.76 5.69
CA GLY A 141 -5.13 -14.99 4.26
C GLY A 141 -3.72 -15.44 3.87
N SER A 142 -3.64 -16.29 2.84
CA SER A 142 -2.38 -16.69 2.21
C SER A 142 -2.54 -16.72 0.70
N HIS A 143 -1.60 -16.10 0.00
CA HIS A 143 -1.54 -16.08 -1.44
C HIS A 143 -0.87 -17.36 -2.00
N GLY A 144 -1.01 -17.63 -3.30
CA GLY A 144 -0.25 -18.68 -3.99
C GLY A 144 -0.97 -20.02 -4.19
N PHE A 145 -2.26 -20.08 -3.91
CA PHE A 145 -3.10 -21.23 -4.27
C PHE A 145 -3.33 -21.27 -5.79
N HIS A 146 -2.50 -22.01 -6.51
CA HIS A 146 -2.63 -22.20 -7.95
C HIS A 146 -3.54 -23.38 -8.34
N ASP A 147 -3.72 -24.35 -7.44
CA ASP A 147 -4.61 -25.51 -7.62
C ASP A 147 -5.90 -25.34 -6.80
N PRO A 148 -7.08 -25.17 -7.45
CA PRO A 148 -8.35 -25.09 -6.75
C PRO A 148 -8.70 -26.34 -5.93
N LYS A 149 -8.21 -27.53 -6.33
CA LYS A 149 -8.45 -28.76 -5.56
C LYS A 149 -7.69 -28.74 -4.24
N PHE A 150 -6.45 -28.26 -4.26
CA PHE A 150 -5.65 -28.07 -3.06
C PHE A 150 -6.28 -27.04 -2.12
N LEU A 151 -6.80 -25.91 -2.65
CA LEU A 151 -7.53 -24.94 -1.84
C LEU A 151 -8.76 -25.57 -1.15
N TRP A 152 -9.52 -26.38 -1.89
CA TRP A 152 -10.68 -27.08 -1.36
C TRP A 152 -10.31 -28.11 -0.29
N GLN A 153 -9.20 -28.83 -0.48
CA GLN A 153 -8.65 -29.74 0.53
C GLN A 153 -8.30 -28.98 1.82
N VAL A 154 -7.52 -27.90 1.71
CA VAL A 154 -7.11 -27.07 2.85
C VAL A 154 -8.32 -26.55 3.62
N TRP A 155 -9.35 -26.06 2.91
CA TRP A 155 -10.60 -25.62 3.52
C TRP A 155 -11.28 -26.72 4.34
N ASN A 156 -11.45 -27.91 3.77
CA ASN A 156 -12.12 -29.02 4.46
C ASN A 156 -11.33 -29.52 5.67
N GLU A 157 -10.00 -29.55 5.59
CA GLU A 157 -9.17 -29.93 6.73
C GLU A 157 -9.27 -28.90 7.85
N GLN A 158 -9.17 -27.60 7.56
CA GLN A 158 -9.33 -26.54 8.56
C GLN A 158 -10.72 -26.58 9.22
N LYS A 159 -11.77 -26.81 8.43
CA LYS A 159 -13.12 -27.02 8.93
C LYS A 159 -13.21 -28.25 9.85
N SER A 160 -12.56 -29.36 9.49
CA SER A 160 -12.53 -30.57 10.33
C SER A 160 -11.81 -30.37 11.67
N PHE A 161 -10.88 -29.42 11.72
CA PHE A 161 -10.18 -29.00 12.95
C PHE A 161 -10.97 -27.98 13.78
N GLY A 162 -12.10 -27.47 13.28
CA GLY A 162 -12.91 -26.45 13.97
C GLY A 162 -12.36 -25.02 13.82
N ASN A 163 -11.50 -24.78 12.83
CA ASN A 163 -10.91 -23.47 12.56
C ASN A 163 -11.72 -22.62 11.55
N ALA A 164 -12.75 -23.21 10.93
CA ALA A 164 -13.60 -22.59 9.90
C ALA A 164 -15.04 -23.08 9.96
#